data_AF-A0A8S3JQ35-F1
#
_entry.id   AF-A0A8S3JQ35-F1
#
_cell.length_a   1.000
_cell.length_b   1.000
_cell.length_c   1.000
_cell.angle_alpha   90.00
_cell.angle_beta   90.00
_cell.angle_gamma   90.00
#
_symmetry.space_group_name_H-M   'P 1'
#
loop_
_entity.id
_entity.type
_entity.pdbx_description
1 polymer ?
#
loop_
_entity_poly.entity_id
_entity_poly.type
_entity_poly.pdbx_seq_one_letter_code
_entity_poly.pdbx_strand_id
1 'polypeptide(L)'
;MQKINAARQILTDPDKRELYDRIGWEQMQSHIDDSAFPIPRFAENRKLLDKASDQFLDEYACLFSIFDIFKQKNESYIKHSLKVSLEELYSGATRTVSIDRDIVCVECNGTGCHDRVSYVCNNCEGTGLETLTHQMGPVIQHIRCTCSLCNGDGQIIHP
;
A
#
# COMPACT_ATOMS: atom_id res chain seq x y z
N MET A 1 14.99 -12.98 31.47
CA MET A 1 13.90 -13.42 30.56
C MET A 1 13.82 -12.62 29.26
N GLN A 2 13.97 -11.29 29.26
CA GLN A 2 13.84 -10.47 28.04
C GLN A 2 14.77 -10.88 26.88
N LYS A 3 16.04 -11.21 27.16
CA LYS A 3 17.01 -11.63 26.14
C LYS A 3 16.64 -12.95 25.42
N ILE A 4 16.01 -13.89 26.13
CA ILE A 4 15.60 -15.18 25.56
C ILE A 4 14.42 -14.99 24.61
N ASN A 5 13.46 -14.15 25.00
CA ASN A 5 12.32 -13.84 24.16
C ASN A 5 12.72 -13.05 22.90
N ALA A 6 13.69 -12.14 23.02
CA ALA A 6 14.24 -11.39 21.88
C ALA A 6 14.96 -12.30 20.88
N ALA A 7 15.83 -13.20 21.37
CA ALA A 7 16.49 -14.19 20.53
C ALA A 7 15.48 -15.09 19.80
N ARG A 8 14.40 -15.48 20.50
CA ARG A 8 13.32 -16.28 19.89
C ARG A 8 12.65 -15.55 18.72
N GLN A 9 12.40 -14.26 18.84
CA GLN A 9 11.75 -13.47 17.78
C GLN A 9 12.65 -13.34 16.53
N ILE A 10 13.96 -13.21 16.70
CA ILE A 10 14.90 -13.14 15.57
C ILE A 10 15.01 -14.49 14.84
N LEU A 11 15.03 -15.59 15.59
CA LEU A 11 15.20 -16.92 15.01
C LEU A 11 13.91 -17.51 14.44
N THR A 12 12.75 -16.95 14.77
CA THR A 12 11.44 -17.41 14.27
C THR A 12 11.19 -16.91 12.83
N ASP A 13 11.61 -15.69 12.51
CA ASP A 13 11.37 -15.09 11.20
C ASP A 13 12.64 -15.16 10.31
N PRO A 14 12.57 -15.74 9.10
CA PRO A 14 13.75 -15.92 8.24
C PRO A 14 14.41 -14.60 7.85
N ASP A 15 13.61 -13.56 7.60
CA ASP A 15 14.11 -12.23 7.22
C ASP A 15 14.87 -11.54 8.36
N LYS A 16 14.41 -11.70 9.61
CA LYS A 16 15.07 -11.10 10.78
C LYS A 16 16.36 -11.83 11.10
N ARG A 17 16.37 -13.16 10.89
CA ARG A 17 17.59 -13.96 11.00
C ARG A 17 18.62 -13.53 9.95
N GLU A 18 18.21 -13.39 8.69
CA GLU A 18 19.13 -12.94 7.62
C GLU A 18 19.66 -11.52 7.89
N LEU A 19 18.80 -10.62 8.37
CA LEU A 19 19.22 -9.27 8.77
C LEU A 19 20.24 -9.34 9.90
N TYR A 20 19.96 -10.10 10.96
CA TYR A 20 20.90 -10.31 12.07
C TYR A 20 22.25 -10.87 11.61
N ASP A 21 22.22 -11.87 10.72
CA ASP A 21 23.41 -12.48 10.15
C ASP A 21 24.24 -11.47 9.32
N ARG A 22 23.58 -10.46 8.74
CA ARG A 22 24.20 -9.41 7.92
C ARG A 22 24.79 -8.25 8.72
N ILE A 23 24.03 -7.70 9.69
CA ILE A 23 24.38 -6.43 10.39
C ILE A 23 24.82 -6.64 11.84
N GLY A 24 24.59 -7.82 12.42
CA GLY A 24 24.92 -8.14 13.81
C GLY A 24 23.96 -7.52 14.84
N TRP A 25 24.06 -8.00 16.09
CA TRP A 25 23.16 -7.63 17.19
C TRP A 25 23.17 -6.14 17.54
N GLU A 26 24.33 -5.47 17.51
CA GLU A 26 24.47 -4.08 17.95
C GLU A 26 23.70 -3.10 17.06
N GLN A 27 23.75 -3.25 15.74
CA GLN A 27 22.98 -2.42 14.81
C GLN A 27 21.50 -2.84 14.74
N MET A 28 21.20 -4.11 15.02
CA MET A 28 19.81 -4.56 15.13
C MET A 28 19.09 -3.91 16.33
N GLN A 29 19.82 -3.65 17.42
CA GLN A 29 19.24 -3.05 18.62
C GLN A 29 18.85 -1.58 18.41
N SER A 30 19.59 -0.81 17.61
CA SER A 30 19.15 0.52 17.17
C SER A 30 17.98 0.47 16.19
N HIS A 31 17.82 -0.59 15.39
CA HIS A 31 16.60 -0.80 14.59
C HIS A 31 15.37 -1.24 15.42
N ILE A 32 15.55 -1.62 16.69
CA ILE A 32 14.46 -1.94 17.62
C ILE A 32 14.00 -0.68 18.37
N ASP A 33 14.90 0.29 18.60
CA ASP A 33 14.64 1.44 19.48
C ASP A 33 14.74 2.84 18.82
N ASP A 34 15.24 2.99 17.59
CA ASP A 34 15.38 4.31 16.94
C ASP A 34 14.34 4.61 15.85
N SER A 35 13.44 5.50 16.22
CA SER A 35 12.53 6.30 15.41
C SER A 35 13.23 7.35 14.51
N ALA A 36 14.35 6.99 13.86
CA ALA A 36 15.19 7.95 13.12
C ALA A 36 15.68 7.46 11.74
N PHE A 37 14.81 6.83 10.94
CA PHE A 37 14.91 6.86 9.46
C PHE A 37 13.57 6.41 8.85
N PRO A 38 12.91 7.20 7.98
CA PRO A 38 11.55 6.89 7.56
C PRO A 38 11.55 6.02 6.31
N ILE A 39 11.74 4.72 6.51
CA ILE A 39 11.22 3.70 5.60
C ILE A 39 10.35 2.76 6.45
N PRO A 40 9.01 2.79 6.33
CA PRO A 40 8.18 1.85 7.06
C PRO A 40 8.32 0.46 6.43
N ARG A 41 9.20 -0.37 6.98
CA ARG A 41 9.14 -1.82 6.80
C ARG A 41 8.23 -2.41 7.89
N PHE A 42 6.92 -2.21 7.76
CA PHE A 42 5.93 -2.87 8.63
C PHE A 42 4.66 -3.24 7.86
N ALA A 43 4.74 -4.34 7.11
CA ALA A 43 3.56 -5.05 6.62
C ALA A 43 2.71 -5.68 7.77
N GLU A 44 3.11 -5.56 9.03
CA GLU A 44 2.49 -6.33 10.13
C GLU A 44 1.73 -5.51 11.17
N ASN A 45 1.88 -4.18 11.24
CA ASN A 45 1.22 -3.38 12.28
C ASN A 45 0.16 -2.41 11.74
N ARG A 46 -0.75 -2.96 10.91
CA ARG A 46 -1.96 -2.26 10.42
C ARG A 46 -2.81 -1.63 11.54
N LYS A 47 -2.75 -2.17 12.77
CA LYS A 47 -3.55 -1.72 13.92
C LYS A 47 -2.96 -0.55 14.69
N LEU A 48 -1.70 -0.17 14.42
CA LEU A 48 -1.08 1.01 15.03
C LEU A 48 -1.34 2.28 14.19
N LEU A 49 -1.72 2.12 12.92
CA LEU A 49 -2.07 3.23 12.04
C LEU A 49 -3.36 3.94 12.47
N ASP A 50 -4.35 3.21 13.00
CA ASP A 50 -5.62 3.79 13.49
C ASP A 50 -5.47 4.62 14.78
N LYS A 51 -4.29 4.62 15.41
CA LYS A 51 -4.03 5.28 16.70
C LYS A 51 -2.92 6.33 16.66
N ALA A 52 -2.30 6.57 15.51
CA ALA A 52 -1.33 7.64 15.35
C ALA A 52 -2.10 8.97 15.24
N SER A 53 -1.89 9.86 16.20
CA SER A 53 -2.56 11.16 16.29
C SER A 53 -2.30 12.04 15.07
N ASP A 54 -3.35 12.73 14.62
CA ASP A 54 -3.47 13.57 13.42
C ASP A 54 -2.36 14.64 13.22
N GLN A 55 -1.54 14.96 14.22
CA GLN A 55 -0.46 15.95 14.10
C GLN A 55 0.89 15.39 13.63
N PHE A 56 1.15 14.09 13.78
CA PHE A 56 2.43 13.50 13.35
C PHE A 56 2.42 13.06 11.87
N LEU A 57 1.25 13.05 11.25
CA LEU A 57 1.02 12.45 9.94
C LEU A 57 1.19 13.43 8.78
N ASP A 58 1.17 14.75 8.99
CA ASP A 58 1.29 15.73 7.90
C ASP A 58 2.67 15.73 7.23
N GLU A 59 3.74 15.52 8.00
CA GLU A 59 5.12 15.48 7.47
C GLU A 59 5.44 14.15 6.76
N TYR A 60 4.76 13.07 7.16
CA TYR A 60 4.96 11.72 6.61
C TYR A 60 3.85 11.28 5.65
N ALA A 61 2.82 12.09 5.43
CA ALA A 61 1.68 11.81 4.56
C ALA A 61 2.15 11.32 3.18
N CYS A 62 3.13 12.04 2.64
CA CYS A 62 3.81 11.75 1.38
C CYS A 62 4.48 10.36 1.31
N LEU A 63 5.08 9.90 2.40
CA LEU A 63 5.70 8.58 2.49
C LEU A 63 4.65 7.46 2.63
N PHE A 64 3.51 7.74 3.26
CA PHE A 64 2.35 6.84 3.23
C PHE A 64 1.79 6.71 1.81
N SER A 65 1.77 7.80 1.03
CA SER A 65 1.31 7.76 -0.37
C SER A 65 2.20 6.88 -1.26
N ILE A 66 3.52 6.86 -1.03
CA ILE A 66 4.43 5.92 -1.71
C ILE A 66 4.10 4.47 -1.36
N PHE A 67 3.72 4.19 -0.11
CA PHE A 67 3.34 2.85 0.32
C PHE A 67 2.08 2.35 -0.40
N ASP A 68 1.12 3.23 -0.68
CA ASP A 68 -0.05 2.90 -1.49
C ASP A 68 0.29 2.60 -2.96
N ILE A 69 1.32 3.24 -3.53
CA ILE A 69 1.82 2.93 -4.88
C ILE A 69 2.43 1.52 -4.94
N PHE A 70 3.12 1.10 -3.88
CA PHE A 70 3.70 -0.25 -3.78
C PHE A 70 2.71 -1.31 -3.27
N LYS A 71 1.45 -0.94 -3.03
CA LYS A 71 0.37 -1.90 -2.74
C LYS A 71 0.23 -2.80 -3.96
N GLN A 72 0.87 -3.97 -3.92
CA GLN A 72 0.67 -5.04 -4.88
C GLN A 72 -0.83 -5.15 -5.12
N LYS A 73 -1.24 -4.96 -6.38
CA LYS A 73 -2.62 -5.15 -6.83
C LYS A 73 -2.97 -6.61 -6.55
N ASN A 74 -3.45 -6.88 -5.35
CA ASN A 74 -3.92 -8.21 -4.97
C ASN A 74 -5.03 -8.56 -5.95
N GLU A 75 -4.88 -9.68 -6.65
CA GLU A 75 -5.95 -10.19 -7.51
C GLU A 75 -7.23 -10.35 -6.68
N SER A 76 -8.26 -9.59 -7.03
CA SER A 76 -9.56 -9.68 -6.40
C SER A 76 -10.26 -10.94 -6.90
N TYR A 77 -10.35 -11.97 -6.05
CA TYR A 77 -11.19 -13.13 -6.32
C TYR A 77 -12.60 -12.92 -5.76
N ILE A 78 -13.63 -13.38 -6.49
CA ILE A 78 -15.02 -13.35 -6.04
C ILE A 78 -15.36 -14.69 -5.40
N LYS A 79 -15.74 -14.69 -4.12
CA LYS A 79 -16.22 -15.89 -3.40
C LYS A 79 -17.74 -15.90 -3.36
N HIS A 80 -18.35 -16.90 -4.00
CA HIS A 80 -19.80 -17.12 -3.95
C HIS A 80 -20.10 -18.47 -3.28
N SER A 81 -20.79 -18.46 -2.13
CA SER A 81 -21.18 -19.69 -1.44
C SER A 81 -22.55 -20.20 -1.92
N LEU A 82 -22.62 -21.48 -2.26
CA LEU A 82 -23.85 -22.14 -2.72
C LEU A 82 -24.32 -23.14 -1.67
N LYS A 83 -25.58 -23.03 -1.25
CA LYS A 83 -26.22 -24.02 -0.37
C LYS A 83 -26.77 -25.16 -1.22
N VAL A 84 -26.28 -26.38 -1.05
CA VAL A 84 -26.67 -27.55 -1.83
C VAL A 84 -27.26 -28.62 -0.89
N SER A 85 -28.31 -29.33 -1.32
CA SER A 85 -28.83 -30.48 -0.57
C SER A 85 -28.04 -31.75 -0.91
N LEU A 86 -28.07 -32.76 -0.02
CA LEU A 86 -27.37 -34.03 -0.26
C LEU A 86 -27.93 -34.79 -1.47
N GLU A 87 -29.24 -34.66 -1.71
CA GLU A 87 -29.94 -35.31 -2.83
C GLU A 87 -29.50 -34.72 -4.18
N GLU A 88 -29.37 -33.40 -4.25
CA GLU A 88 -28.86 -32.69 -5.45
C GLU A 88 -27.39 -33.00 -5.72
N LEU A 89 -26.61 -33.24 -4.66
CA LEU A 89 -25.21 -33.62 -4.77
C LEU A 89 -25.06 -35.05 -5.31
N TYR A 90 -25.98 -35.95 -4.95
CA TYR A 90 -26.00 -37.34 -5.42
C TYR A 90 -26.56 -37.49 -6.86
N SER A 91 -27.65 -36.79 -7.17
CA SER A 91 -28.33 -36.85 -8.48
C SER A 91 -27.70 -35.94 -9.54
N GLY A 92 -26.94 -34.93 -9.12
CA GLY A 92 -26.40 -33.89 -9.97
C GLY A 92 -27.45 -32.82 -10.31
N ALA A 93 -27.15 -31.56 -10.02
CA ALA A 93 -28.03 -30.42 -10.31
C ALA A 93 -27.27 -29.32 -11.04
N THR A 94 -27.93 -28.68 -12.02
CA THR A 94 -27.40 -27.50 -12.72
C THR A 94 -28.06 -26.25 -12.15
N ARG A 95 -27.25 -25.27 -11.71
CA ARG A 95 -27.73 -24.00 -11.16
C ARG A 95 -27.03 -22.82 -11.82
N THR A 96 -27.82 -21.81 -12.19
CA THR A 96 -27.31 -20.56 -12.74
C THR A 96 -26.97 -19.60 -11.61
N VAL A 97 -25.73 -19.10 -11.58
CA VAL A 97 -25.26 -18.11 -10.60
C VAL A 97 -25.04 -16.78 -11.30
N SER A 98 -25.71 -15.73 -10.83
CA SER A 98 -25.48 -14.36 -11.28
C SER A 98 -24.36 -13.74 -10.46
N ILE A 99 -23.28 -13.32 -11.13
CA ILE A 99 -22.13 -12.68 -10.49
C ILE A 99 -21.94 -11.31 -11.12
N ASP A 100 -22.02 -10.28 -10.28
CA ASP A 100 -21.67 -8.92 -10.68
C ASP A 100 -20.15 -8.77 -10.60
N ARG A 101 -19.56 -8.29 -11.68
CA ARG A 101 -18.13 -7.99 -11.76
C ARG A 101 -17.93 -6.63 -12.39
N ASP A 102 -16.92 -5.93 -11.92
CA ASP A 102 -16.49 -4.68 -12.54
C ASP A 102 -15.85 -5.00 -13.88
N ILE A 103 -16.38 -4.39 -14.94
CA ILE A 103 -15.81 -4.44 -16.28
C ILE A 103 -15.25 -3.07 -16.62
N VAL A 104 -14.23 -3.04 -17.47
CA VAL A 104 -13.76 -1.78 -18.04
C VAL A 104 -14.91 -1.15 -18.82
N CYS A 105 -15.25 0.08 -18.50
CA CYS A 105 -16.28 0.83 -19.21
C CYS A 105 -15.91 0.95 -20.69
N VAL A 106 -16.82 0.54 -21.59
CA VAL A 106 -16.59 0.53 -23.03
C VAL A 106 -16.58 1.95 -23.62
N GLU A 107 -17.36 2.86 -23.03
CA GLU A 107 -17.48 4.24 -23.50
C GLU A 107 -16.18 5.02 -23.27
N CYS A 108 -15.62 4.94 -22.06
CA CYS A 108 -14.38 5.64 -21.70
C CYS A 108 -13.13 4.75 -21.80
N ASN A 109 -13.24 3.46 -22.09
CA ASN A 109 -12.11 2.50 -22.07
C ASN A 109 -11.29 2.52 -20.77
N GLY A 110 -11.93 2.83 -19.63
CA GLY A 110 -11.25 2.93 -18.34
C GLY A 110 -10.48 4.23 -18.12
N THR A 111 -10.61 5.22 -19.02
CA THR A 111 -10.00 6.56 -18.83
C THR A 111 -10.79 7.45 -17.87
N GLY A 112 -12.04 7.08 -17.54
CA GLY A 112 -12.90 7.88 -16.66
C GLY A 112 -13.44 9.18 -17.28
N CYS A 113 -13.09 9.50 -18.53
CA CYS A 113 -13.57 10.69 -19.24
C CYS A 113 -14.57 10.31 -20.36
N HIS A 114 -15.66 11.08 -20.50
CA HIS A 114 -16.66 10.88 -21.56
C HIS A 114 -16.06 11.13 -22.95
N ASP A 115 -15.36 12.25 -23.12
CA ASP A 115 -14.80 12.66 -24.41
C ASP A 115 -13.44 12.02 -24.72
N ARG A 116 -12.94 11.13 -23.85
CA ARG A 116 -11.59 10.53 -23.92
C ARG A 116 -10.48 11.59 -24.00
N VAL A 117 -10.76 12.81 -23.56
CA VAL A 117 -9.80 13.90 -23.48
C VAL A 117 -9.27 13.96 -22.06
N SER A 118 -8.10 13.40 -21.86
CA SER A 118 -7.34 13.54 -20.61
C SER A 118 -6.37 14.71 -20.74
N TYR A 119 -6.38 15.63 -19.79
CA TYR A 119 -5.36 16.67 -19.71
C TYR A 119 -4.20 16.18 -18.84
N VAL A 120 -2.97 16.38 -19.31
CA VAL A 120 -1.79 16.08 -18.49
C VAL A 120 -1.81 17.01 -17.28
N CYS A 121 -1.58 16.46 -16.09
CA CYS A 121 -1.52 17.27 -14.89
C CYS A 121 -0.31 18.22 -14.96
N ASN A 122 -0.56 19.53 -14.95
CA ASN A 122 0.49 20.54 -15.02
C ASN A 122 1.43 20.54 -13.80
N ASN A 123 0.95 20.03 -12.65
CA ASN A 123 1.72 20.04 -11.40
C ASN A 123 2.74 18.89 -11.31
N CYS A 124 2.46 17.74 -11.90
CA CYS A 124 3.38 16.59 -11.92
C CYS A 124 3.90 16.23 -13.31
N GLU A 125 3.52 17.01 -14.34
CA GLU A 125 3.88 16.79 -15.74
C GLU A 125 3.59 15.36 -16.23
N GLY A 126 2.51 14.75 -15.73
CA GLY A 126 2.11 13.39 -16.09
C GLY A 126 2.79 12.27 -15.30
N THR A 127 3.70 12.58 -14.38
CA THR A 127 4.38 11.56 -13.56
C THR A 127 3.54 11.04 -12.39
N GLY A 128 2.47 11.74 -12.02
CA GLY A 128 1.64 11.43 -10.85
C GLY A 128 2.30 11.75 -9.51
N LEU A 129 3.57 12.20 -9.52
CA LEU A 129 4.35 12.50 -8.32
C LEU A 129 4.84 13.96 -8.34
N GLU A 130 4.79 14.61 -7.19
CA GLU A 130 5.37 15.95 -6.96
C GLU A 130 6.58 15.85 -6.03
N THR A 131 7.58 16.71 -6.23
CA THR A 131 8.79 16.73 -5.38
C THR A 131 8.69 17.86 -4.38
N LEU A 132 8.48 17.52 -3.10
CA LEU A 132 8.53 18.46 -1.99
C LEU A 132 9.97 18.60 -1.51
N THR A 133 10.42 19.84 -1.35
CA THR A 133 11.76 20.13 -0.83
C THR A 133 11.62 20.60 0.62
N HIS A 134 12.09 19.77 1.55
CA HIS A 134 12.08 20.08 2.98
C HIS A 134 13.49 20.47 3.42
N GLN A 135 13.63 21.69 3.96
CA GLN A 135 14.91 22.18 4.47
C GLN A 135 14.97 22.02 5.99
N MET A 136 15.81 21.09 6.45
CA MET A 136 16.07 20.86 7.86
C MET A 136 17.47 21.39 8.22
N GLY A 137 17.52 22.68 8.53
CA GLY A 137 18.77 23.38 8.85
C GLY A 137 19.74 23.38 7.65
N PRO A 138 20.98 22.84 7.79
CA PRO A 138 21.95 22.78 6.69
C PRO A 138 21.68 21.68 5.67
N VAL A 139 20.73 20.77 5.93
CA VAL A 139 20.41 19.65 5.05
C VAL A 139 19.13 19.95 4.26
N ILE A 140 19.18 19.73 2.95
CA ILE A 140 18.02 19.84 2.04
C ILE A 140 17.61 18.43 1.64
N GLN A 141 16.35 18.07 1.87
CA GLN A 141 15.77 16.79 1.50
C GLN A 141 14.73 16.98 0.40
N HIS A 142 14.82 16.18 -0.66
CA HIS A 142 13.79 16.09 -1.69
C HIS A 142 12.96 14.84 -1.45
N ILE A 143 11.67 15.00 -1.21
CA ILE A 143 10.71 13.93 -0.94
C ILE A 143 9.74 13.87 -2.13
N ARG A 144 9.49 12.67 -2.67
CA ARG A 144 8.52 12.45 -3.74
C ARG A 144 7.17 12.09 -3.14
N CYS A 145 6.13 12.82 -3.49
CA CYS A 145 4.78 12.68 -2.95
C CYS A 145 3.80 12.42 -4.08
N THR A 146 2.66 11.79 -3.80
CA THR A 146 1.56 11.75 -4.77
C THR A 146 1.11 13.17 -5.05
N CYS A 147 0.96 13.50 -6.33
CA CYS A 147 0.50 14.82 -6.74
C CYS A 147 -0.90 15.08 -6.17
N SER A 148 -1.04 16.13 -5.35
CA SER A 148 -2.30 16.53 -4.72
C SER A 148 -3.43 16.88 -5.71
N LEU A 149 -3.08 17.27 -6.93
CA LEU A 149 -4.02 17.72 -7.95
C LEU A 149 -4.62 16.56 -8.78
N CYS A 150 -3.84 15.52 -9.03
CA CYS A 150 -4.28 14.35 -9.81
C CYS A 150 -4.29 13.04 -9.00
N ASN A 151 -4.02 13.09 -7.70
CA ASN A 151 -3.96 11.95 -6.78
C ASN A 151 -3.15 10.74 -7.28
N GLY A 152 -2.08 10.98 -8.04
CA GLY A 152 -1.25 9.90 -8.60
C GLY A 152 -1.60 9.45 -10.02
N ASP A 153 -2.73 9.87 -10.59
CA ASP A 153 -3.15 9.42 -11.94
C ASP A 153 -2.35 10.07 -13.07
N GLY A 154 -1.64 11.17 -12.81
CA GLY A 154 -0.88 11.94 -13.80
C GLY A 154 -1.76 12.71 -14.81
N GLN A 155 -3.06 12.48 -14.79
CA GLN A 155 -4.04 13.09 -15.68
C GLN A 155 -5.16 13.73 -14.87
N ILE A 156 -5.70 14.83 -15.38
CA ILE A 156 -6.87 15.51 -14.82
C ILE A 156 -8.02 15.27 -15.77
N ILE A 157 -9.11 14.73 -15.21
CA ILE A 157 -10.37 14.54 -15.91
C ILE A 157 -11.27 15.70 -15.50
N HIS A 158 -11.63 16.55 -16.45
CA HIS A 158 -12.68 17.53 -16.21
C HIS A 158 -14.05 16.86 -16.31
N PRO A 159 -14.99 17.18 -15.40
CA PRO A 159 -16.36 16.64 -15.42
C PRO A 159 -17.16 17.11 -16.64
#